data_AF-A0A2R6LA74-F1
#
_entry.id   AF-A0A2R6LA74-F1
#
_cell.length_a   1.000
_cell.length_b   1.000
_cell.length_c   1.000
_cell.angle_alpha   90.00
_cell.angle_beta   90.00
_cell.angle_gamma   90.00
#
_symmetry.space_group_name_H-M   'P 1'
#
loop_
_entity.id
_entity.type
_entity.pdbx_description
1 polymer ?
#
loop_
_entity_poly.entity_id
_entity_poly.type
_entity_poly.pdbx_seq_one_letter_code
_entity_poly.pdbx_strand_id
1 'polypeptide(L)'
;MPTPASRRRRIRTGAEVADLRTAGGHVRGVVLASGERLAADHVVNAAGPWAGGLASATGVDLSMTPSRGVMVVLDGPAVGRVLNRCRPRSEGDVLVPVDGHPVAGTTDRPVDDPDDHPREAAEVAAVRESLSAVVPELRAASVVESYWGVRPLYGATDDATEASRGFAVRTERTRRRRSDRCRRTRRRSGRRRAGGPGARPSRERRQATERGDGRRADGERPTFCARRLPVCSDCSRSAASRGGRSC
;
A
#
# COMPACT_ATOMS: atom_id res chain seq x y z
N MET A 1 -22.89 22.05 -40.14
CA MET A 1 -21.76 21.55 -39.33
C MET A 1 -22.31 20.58 -38.30
N PRO A 2 -21.86 19.31 -38.25
CA PRO A 2 -22.35 18.39 -37.24
C PRO A 2 -21.83 18.84 -35.86
N THR A 3 -22.76 19.01 -34.92
CA THR A 3 -22.50 19.28 -33.50
C THR A 3 -21.62 18.16 -32.93
N PRO A 4 -20.63 18.44 -32.05
CA PRO A 4 -19.86 17.38 -31.43
C PRO A 4 -20.82 16.46 -30.67
N ALA A 5 -20.98 15.24 -31.17
CA ALA A 5 -21.72 14.19 -30.48
C ALA A 5 -21.20 14.13 -29.04
N SER A 6 -22.10 14.29 -28.07
CA SER A 6 -21.78 14.09 -26.67
C SER A 6 -21.04 12.76 -26.56
N ARG A 7 -19.78 12.79 -26.11
CA ARG A 7 -18.99 11.56 -25.96
C ARG A 7 -19.78 10.65 -25.02
N ARG A 8 -20.41 9.60 -25.56
CA ARG A 8 -21.21 8.66 -24.77
C ARG A 8 -20.28 7.95 -23.79
N ARG A 9 -20.37 8.35 -22.52
CA ARG A 9 -19.73 7.65 -21.40
C ARG A 9 -20.64 6.50 -21.02
N ARG A 10 -20.07 5.32 -20.75
CA ARG A 10 -20.80 4.16 -20.23
C ARG A 10 -20.28 3.88 -18.82
N ILE A 11 -21.20 3.76 -17.86
CA ILE A 11 -20.91 3.36 -16.49
C ILE A 11 -21.54 1.98 -16.31
N ARG A 12 -20.77 1.03 -15.78
CA ARG A 12 -21.23 -0.33 -15.51
C ARG A 12 -20.89 -0.67 -14.06
N THR A 13 -21.91 -1.00 -13.28
CA THR A 13 -21.78 -1.62 -11.96
C THR A 13 -21.94 -3.14 -12.10
N GLY A 14 -21.52 -3.92 -11.10
CA GLY A 14 -21.52 -5.38 -11.19
C GLY A 14 -20.63 -5.93 -12.31
N ALA A 15 -19.64 -5.15 -12.76
CA ALA A 15 -18.75 -5.45 -13.87
C ALA A 15 -17.30 -5.46 -13.37
N GLU A 16 -16.99 -6.40 -12.47
CA GLU A 16 -15.66 -6.57 -11.91
C GLU A 16 -14.65 -6.88 -13.01
N VAL A 17 -13.49 -6.21 -12.97
CA VAL A 17 -12.37 -6.48 -13.87
C VAL A 17 -11.47 -7.54 -13.22
N ALA A 18 -11.43 -8.72 -13.83
CA ALA A 18 -10.64 -9.85 -13.33
C ALA A 18 -9.21 -9.89 -13.91
N ASP A 19 -9.00 -9.31 -15.11
CA ASP A 19 -7.66 -9.33 -15.74
C ASP A 19 -7.43 -8.15 -16.71
N LEU A 20 -6.16 -7.84 -16.94
CA LEU A 20 -5.68 -6.83 -17.90
C LEU A 20 -5.09 -7.53 -19.13
N ARG A 21 -5.69 -7.29 -20.29
CA ARG A 21 -5.18 -7.85 -21.55
C ARG A 21 -3.98 -7.06 -22.03
N THR A 22 -2.87 -7.74 -22.30
CA THR A 22 -1.64 -7.11 -22.80
C THR A 22 -1.19 -7.68 -24.14
N ALA A 23 -0.68 -6.81 -25.01
CA ALA A 23 -0.03 -7.21 -26.27
C ALA A 23 1.11 -6.24 -26.58
N GLY A 24 2.28 -6.79 -26.91
CA GLY A 24 3.45 -5.98 -27.28
C GLY A 24 4.01 -5.09 -26.15
N GLY A 25 3.75 -5.41 -24.88
CA GLY A 25 4.16 -4.57 -23.74
C GLY A 25 3.18 -3.43 -23.39
N HIS A 26 1.98 -3.46 -23.98
CA HIS A 26 0.93 -2.47 -23.76
C HIS A 26 -0.37 -3.15 -23.35
N VAL A 27 -1.14 -2.49 -22.49
CA VAL A 27 -2.52 -2.89 -22.23
C VAL A 27 -3.37 -2.62 -23.48
N ARG A 28 -4.30 -3.52 -23.77
CA ARG A 28 -5.22 -3.45 -24.92
C ARG A 28 -6.69 -3.58 -24.51
N GLY A 29 -6.96 -3.67 -23.21
CA GLY A 29 -8.29 -3.86 -22.69
C GLY A 29 -8.31 -4.61 -21.36
N VAL A 30 -9.52 -4.97 -20.96
CA VAL A 30 -9.81 -5.70 -19.71
C VAL A 30 -10.62 -6.96 -20.00
N VAL A 31 -10.55 -7.92 -19.09
CA VAL A 31 -11.47 -9.06 -19.01
C VAL A 31 -12.29 -8.89 -17.74
N LEU A 32 -13.61 -8.94 -17.88
CA LEU A 32 -14.50 -8.93 -16.73
C LEU A 32 -14.59 -10.32 -16.09
N ALA A 33 -14.98 -10.39 -14.82
CA ALA A 33 -15.25 -11.66 -14.13
C ALA A 33 -16.30 -12.52 -14.85
N SER A 34 -17.21 -11.89 -15.60
CA SER A 34 -18.19 -12.58 -16.47
C SER A 34 -17.57 -13.27 -17.71
N GLY A 35 -16.28 -13.05 -17.97
CA GLY A 35 -15.58 -13.51 -19.18
C GLY A 35 -15.67 -12.54 -20.37
N GLU A 36 -16.49 -11.49 -20.27
CA GLU A 36 -16.59 -10.46 -21.31
C GLU A 36 -15.26 -9.73 -21.50
N ARG A 37 -14.91 -9.42 -22.75
CA ARG A 37 -13.66 -8.74 -23.10
C ARG A 37 -13.96 -7.35 -23.66
N LEU A 38 -13.39 -6.33 -23.03
CA LEU A 38 -13.54 -4.95 -23.48
C LEU A 38 -12.19 -4.47 -24.01
N ALA A 39 -12.16 -4.03 -25.27
CA ALA A 39 -10.99 -3.43 -25.88
C ALA A 39 -10.86 -1.96 -25.46
N ALA A 40 -9.64 -1.52 -25.19
CA ALA A 40 -9.34 -0.12 -24.88
C ALA A 40 -7.89 0.23 -25.25
N ASP A 41 -7.67 1.44 -25.75
CA ASP A 41 -6.33 1.96 -26.03
C ASP A 41 -5.57 2.31 -24.75
N HIS A 42 -6.32 2.71 -23.72
CA HIS A 42 -5.82 3.07 -22.40
C HIS A 42 -6.71 2.49 -21.31
N VAL A 43 -6.09 2.03 -20.23
CA VAL A 43 -6.78 1.59 -19.01
C VAL A 43 -6.20 2.37 -17.84
N VAL A 44 -7.09 2.95 -17.03
CA VAL A 44 -6.73 3.60 -15.77
C VAL A 44 -7.08 2.64 -14.64
N ASN A 45 -6.07 2.14 -13.94
CA ASN A 45 -6.28 1.34 -12.73
C ASN A 45 -6.54 2.30 -11.56
N ALA A 46 -7.81 2.52 -11.26
CA ALA A 46 -8.29 3.30 -10.12
C ALA A 46 -9.00 2.40 -9.08
N ALA A 47 -8.56 1.14 -8.97
CA ALA A 47 -9.23 0.13 -8.15
C ALA A 47 -8.88 0.21 -6.64
N GLY A 48 -8.47 1.38 -6.12
CA GLY A 48 -8.23 1.56 -4.69
C GLY A 48 -7.33 0.48 -4.06
N PRO A 49 -7.74 -0.16 -2.94
CA PRO A 49 -6.95 -1.21 -2.28
C PRO A 49 -6.62 -2.39 -3.19
N TRP A 50 -7.49 -2.69 -4.16
CA TRP A 50 -7.32 -3.79 -5.13
C TRP A 50 -6.38 -3.44 -6.28
N ALA A 51 -5.90 -2.20 -6.40
CA ALA A 51 -5.08 -1.75 -7.52
C ALA A 51 -3.79 -2.57 -7.67
N GLY A 52 -3.16 -2.97 -6.56
CA GLY A 52 -1.95 -3.81 -6.57
C GLY A 52 -2.22 -5.20 -7.17
N GLY A 53 -3.28 -5.86 -6.71
CA GLY A 53 -3.72 -7.16 -7.23
C GLY A 53 -3.97 -7.13 -8.74
N LEU A 54 -4.74 -6.14 -9.22
CA LEU A 54 -5.03 -5.99 -10.63
C LEU A 54 -3.77 -5.69 -11.48
N ALA A 55 -2.85 -4.86 -10.97
CA ALA A 55 -1.61 -4.52 -11.68
C ALA A 55 -0.63 -5.70 -11.78
N SER A 56 -0.61 -6.57 -10.76
CA SER A 56 0.31 -7.71 -10.66
C SER A 56 0.23 -8.65 -11.86
N ALA A 57 -0.97 -8.83 -12.44
CA ALA A 57 -1.20 -9.62 -13.64
C ALA A 57 -0.34 -9.17 -14.84
N THR A 58 0.01 -7.87 -14.89
CA THR A 58 0.82 -7.26 -15.94
C THR A 58 2.32 -7.18 -15.62
N GLY A 59 2.74 -7.69 -14.46
CA GLY A 59 4.12 -7.59 -13.97
C GLY A 59 4.53 -6.19 -13.50
N VAL A 60 3.54 -5.32 -13.28
CA VAL A 60 3.70 -4.03 -12.61
C VAL A 60 3.49 -4.25 -11.12
N ASP A 61 4.48 -3.82 -10.33
CA ASP A 61 4.41 -3.87 -8.88
C ASP A 61 3.97 -2.51 -8.33
N LEU A 62 2.81 -2.49 -7.67
CA LEU A 62 2.30 -1.37 -6.90
C LEU A 62 2.34 -1.79 -5.44
N SER A 63 3.30 -1.28 -4.68
CA SER A 63 3.46 -1.54 -3.25
C SER A 63 2.32 -0.88 -2.47
N MET A 64 1.21 -1.59 -2.36
CA MET A 64 0.02 -1.21 -1.62
C MET A 64 0.09 -1.83 -0.22
N THR A 65 -0.26 -1.04 0.80
CA THR A 65 -0.38 -1.50 2.18
C THR A 65 -1.76 -1.12 2.71
N PRO A 66 -2.80 -1.92 2.38
CA PRO A 66 -4.16 -1.62 2.78
C PRO A 66 -4.30 -1.55 4.32
N SER A 67 -5.06 -0.57 4.79
CA SER A 67 -5.36 -0.42 6.22
C SER A 67 -6.84 -0.16 6.43
N ARG A 68 -7.47 -0.96 7.27
CA ARG A 68 -8.85 -0.76 7.68
C ARG A 68 -8.95 0.22 8.84
N GLY A 69 -10.09 0.89 8.92
CA GLY A 69 -10.48 1.62 10.12
C GLY A 69 -11.98 1.65 10.30
N VAL A 70 -12.41 1.58 11.56
CA VAL A 70 -13.82 1.65 11.94
C VAL A 70 -14.30 3.09 12.06
N MET A 71 -15.56 3.32 11.72
CA MET A 71 -16.36 4.45 12.13
C MET A 71 -17.59 3.94 12.87
N VAL A 72 -17.98 4.63 13.94
CA VAL A 72 -19.03 4.19 14.85
C VAL A 72 -20.10 5.27 14.93
N VAL A 73 -21.32 4.94 14.52
CA VAL A 73 -22.51 5.78 14.70
C VAL A 73 -23.09 5.47 16.07
N LEU A 74 -23.21 6.50 16.90
CA LEU A 74 -23.64 6.37 18.28
C LEU A 74 -24.99 7.06 18.48
N ASP A 75 -25.84 6.47 19.31
CA ASP A 75 -26.99 7.14 19.91
C ASP A 75 -26.52 7.71 21.25
N GLY A 76 -26.27 9.02 21.23
CA GLY A 76 -25.54 9.74 22.27
C GLY A 76 -25.76 11.24 22.18
N PRO A 77 -24.98 12.04 22.92
CA PRO A 77 -25.19 13.48 22.97
C PRO A 77 -25.11 14.10 21.56
N ALA A 78 -26.06 14.98 21.27
CA ALA A 78 -26.01 15.80 20.07
C ALA A 78 -24.80 16.73 20.14
N VAL A 79 -23.79 16.47 19.31
CA VAL A 79 -22.65 17.37 19.17
C VAL A 79 -22.94 18.39 18.07
N GLY A 80 -22.94 19.68 18.41
CA GLY A 80 -23.27 20.72 17.42
C GLY A 80 -22.16 21.02 16.42
N ARG A 81 -20.96 20.43 16.59
CA ARG A 81 -19.76 20.72 15.79
C ARG A 81 -18.88 19.47 15.66
N VAL A 82 -18.02 19.49 14.64
CA VAL A 82 -16.93 18.53 14.51
C VAL A 82 -15.94 18.73 15.66
N LEU A 83 -15.55 17.63 16.30
CA LEU A 83 -14.50 17.58 17.29
C LEU A 83 -13.30 16.84 16.71
N ASN A 84 -12.12 17.42 16.91
CA ASN A 84 -10.84 16.75 16.70
C ASN A 84 -10.02 16.88 17.98
N ARG A 85 -9.43 15.80 18.47
CA ARG A 85 -8.62 15.79 19.70
C ARG A 85 -7.31 16.58 19.59
N CYS A 86 -6.91 17.00 18.39
CA CYS A 86 -5.74 17.83 18.09
C CYS A 86 -4.46 17.36 18.79
N ARG A 87 -4.28 16.04 18.90
CA ARG A 87 -3.13 15.36 19.47
C ARG A 87 -2.38 14.56 18.39
N PRO A 88 -1.15 14.07 18.66
CA PRO A 88 -0.51 13.11 17.78
C PRO A 88 -1.46 11.95 17.46
N ARG A 89 -1.38 11.48 16.22
CA ARG A 89 -2.32 10.50 15.65
C ARG A 89 -2.47 9.29 16.57
N SER A 90 -3.72 8.92 16.80
CA SER A 90 -4.08 7.74 17.58
C SER A 90 -5.49 7.26 17.20
N GLU A 91 -6.05 6.33 17.96
CA GLU A 91 -7.39 5.80 17.71
C GLU A 91 -8.46 6.70 18.34
N GLY A 92 -9.58 6.90 17.63
CA GLY A 92 -10.72 7.66 18.14
C GLY A 92 -10.38 9.14 18.39
N ASP A 93 -10.00 9.86 17.34
CA ASP A 93 -9.58 11.27 17.43
C ASP A 93 -10.60 12.26 16.86
N VAL A 94 -11.60 11.77 16.13
CA VAL A 94 -12.63 12.61 15.50
C VAL A 94 -14.04 12.19 15.89
N LEU A 95 -14.89 13.18 16.10
CA LEU A 95 -16.32 13.03 16.30
C LEU A 95 -17.03 14.01 15.36
N VAL A 96 -17.91 13.51 14.50
CA VAL A 96 -18.58 14.31 13.47
C VAL A 96 -20.08 14.17 13.65
N PRO A 97 -20.84 15.27 13.80
CA PRO A 97 -22.30 15.18 13.77
C PRO A 97 -22.79 14.89 12.36
N VAL A 98 -23.56 13.82 12.21
CA VAL A 98 -24.21 13.43 10.95
C VAL A 98 -25.65 13.05 11.27
N ASP A 99 -26.61 13.75 10.67
CA ASP A 99 -28.05 13.43 10.78
C ASP A 99 -28.53 13.18 12.22
N GLY A 100 -28.11 14.04 13.15
CA GLY A 100 -28.47 13.98 14.57
C GLY A 100 -27.65 13.00 15.40
N HIS A 101 -26.77 12.20 14.79
CA HIS A 101 -25.96 11.20 15.47
C HIS A 101 -24.47 11.60 15.51
N PRO A 102 -23.78 11.41 16.64
CA PRO A 102 -22.32 11.45 16.67
C PRO A 102 -21.71 10.25 15.93
N VAL A 103 -20.89 10.55 14.91
CA VAL A 103 -20.05 9.57 14.21
C VAL A 103 -18.62 9.67 14.70
N ALA A 104 -18.16 8.64 15.40
CA ALA A 104 -16.87 8.55 16.05
C ALA A 104 -15.87 7.75 15.20
N GLY A 105 -14.61 8.19 15.13
CA GLY A 105 -13.58 7.43 14.43
C GLY A 105 -12.16 7.94 14.66
N THR A 106 -11.14 7.25 14.14
CA THR A 106 -11.17 5.92 13.52
C THR A 106 -10.00 5.08 14.06
N THR A 107 -9.92 3.81 13.67
CA THR A 107 -8.75 2.94 13.90
C THR A 107 -7.84 2.87 12.67
N ASP A 108 -6.65 2.31 12.85
CA ASP A 108 -5.71 2.00 11.78
C ASP A 108 -5.14 0.60 11.99
N ARG A 109 -5.63 -0.37 11.21
CA ARG A 109 -5.20 -1.76 11.29
C ARG A 109 -4.82 -2.25 9.89
N PRO A 110 -3.62 -2.82 9.69
CA PRO A 110 -3.27 -3.40 8.39
C PRO A 110 -4.23 -4.54 8.04
N VAL A 111 -4.47 -4.74 6.75
CA VAL A 111 -5.26 -5.88 6.24
C VAL A 111 -4.56 -6.51 5.05
N ASP A 112 -4.63 -7.83 4.99
CA ASP A 112 -4.11 -8.61 3.87
C ASP A 112 -5.11 -8.64 2.70
N ASP A 113 -6.39 -8.82 3.00
CA ASP A 113 -7.49 -8.85 2.02
C ASP A 113 -8.46 -7.68 2.28
N PRO A 114 -8.64 -6.74 1.33
CA PRO A 114 -9.62 -5.67 1.43
C PRO A 114 -11.09 -6.12 1.42
N ASP A 115 -11.40 -7.29 0.87
CA ASP A 115 -12.76 -7.85 0.81
C ASP A 115 -13.10 -8.66 2.07
N ASP A 116 -12.11 -9.35 2.64
CA ASP A 116 -12.27 -10.19 3.83
C ASP A 116 -11.31 -9.77 4.94
N HIS A 117 -11.82 -8.93 5.86
CA HIS A 117 -11.07 -8.48 7.01
C HIS A 117 -11.94 -8.50 8.28
N PRO A 118 -11.32 -8.72 9.46
CA PRO A 118 -12.07 -8.80 10.71
C PRO A 118 -12.76 -7.47 11.05
N ARG A 119 -13.94 -7.58 11.67
CA ARG A 119 -14.76 -6.45 12.15
C ARG A 119 -14.97 -6.64 13.64
N GLU A 120 -14.06 -6.09 14.44
CA GLU A 120 -13.95 -6.43 15.85
C GLU A 120 -14.72 -5.45 16.73
N ALA A 121 -15.54 -5.99 17.64
CA ALA A 121 -16.24 -5.18 18.65
C ALA A 121 -15.26 -4.40 19.56
N ALA A 122 -14.04 -4.91 19.74
CA ALA A 122 -12.99 -4.25 20.51
C ALA A 122 -12.59 -2.90 19.92
N GLU A 123 -12.57 -2.76 18.58
CA GLU A 123 -12.25 -1.48 17.93
C GLU A 123 -13.34 -0.45 18.08
N VAL A 124 -14.60 -0.90 18.01
CA VAL A 124 -15.78 -0.05 18.29
C VAL A 124 -15.70 0.48 19.71
N ALA A 125 -15.43 -0.41 20.68
CA ALA A 125 -15.26 -0.05 22.07
C ALA A 125 -14.08 0.90 22.28
N ALA A 126 -12.94 0.67 21.63
CA ALA A 126 -11.75 1.51 21.74
C ALA A 126 -11.98 2.94 21.23
N VAL A 127 -12.67 3.09 20.10
CA VAL A 127 -13.03 4.41 19.55
C VAL A 127 -13.95 5.18 20.50
N ARG A 128 -14.99 4.51 21.01
CA ARG A 128 -15.93 5.10 21.97
C ARG A 128 -15.25 5.49 23.28
N GLU A 129 -14.41 4.60 23.81
CA GLU A 129 -13.65 4.83 25.04
C GLU A 129 -12.70 6.02 24.88
N SER A 130 -11.96 6.09 23.77
CA SER A 130 -11.01 7.16 23.50
C SER A 130 -11.69 8.54 23.49
N LEU A 131 -12.83 8.68 22.80
CA LEU A 131 -13.55 9.95 22.70
C LEU A 131 -14.32 10.29 23.99
N SER A 132 -14.60 9.32 24.85
CA SER A 132 -15.20 9.57 26.17
C SER A 132 -14.33 10.44 27.08
N ALA A 133 -13.03 10.53 26.80
CA ALA A 133 -12.14 11.46 27.49
C ALA A 133 -12.49 12.94 27.25
N VAL A 134 -13.21 13.25 26.17
CA VAL A 134 -13.63 14.61 25.80
C VAL A 134 -15.14 14.79 25.87
N VAL A 135 -15.90 13.74 25.55
CA VAL A 135 -17.37 13.71 25.64
C VAL A 135 -17.79 12.51 26.50
N PRO A 136 -17.79 12.64 27.85
CA PRO A 136 -17.96 11.52 28.78
C PRO A 136 -19.22 10.67 28.55
N GLU A 137 -20.30 11.29 28.07
CA GLU A 137 -21.57 10.64 27.78
C GLU A 137 -21.44 9.56 26.71
N LEU A 138 -20.41 9.63 25.85
CA LEU A 138 -20.14 8.58 24.86
C LEU A 138 -19.83 7.23 25.51
N ARG A 139 -19.37 7.18 26.77
CA ARG A 139 -19.09 5.91 27.47
C ARG A 139 -20.33 5.03 27.58
N ALA A 140 -21.50 5.64 27.78
CA ALA A 140 -22.79 4.97 27.91
C ALA A 140 -23.62 4.98 26.61
N ALA A 141 -23.17 5.69 25.58
CA ALA A 141 -23.85 5.77 24.30
C ALA A 141 -23.97 4.39 23.64
N SER A 142 -25.17 4.09 23.14
CA SER A 142 -25.42 2.85 22.42
C SER A 142 -24.89 2.97 20.99
N VAL A 143 -24.49 1.84 20.40
CA VAL A 143 -24.00 1.81 19.01
C VAL A 143 -25.21 1.59 18.11
N VAL A 144 -25.47 2.54 17.22
CA VAL A 144 -26.50 2.41 16.18
C VAL A 144 -25.97 1.55 15.05
N GLU A 145 -24.77 1.88 14.57
CA GLU A 145 -24.13 1.19 13.46
C GLU A 145 -22.60 1.33 13.56
N SER A 146 -21.87 0.38 12.96
CA SER A 146 -20.44 0.55 12.69
C SER A 146 -20.11 0.10 11.28
N TYR A 147 -19.20 0.82 10.63
CA TYR A 147 -18.72 0.51 9.29
C TYR A 147 -17.19 0.62 9.22
N TRP A 148 -16.60 -0.18 8.34
CA TRP A 148 -15.15 -0.21 8.12
C TRP A 148 -14.84 0.20 6.69
N GLY A 149 -13.81 1.02 6.53
CA GLY A 149 -13.26 1.36 5.23
C GLY A 149 -11.80 0.93 5.14
N VAL A 150 -11.39 0.42 3.97
CA VAL A 150 -9.99 0.05 3.69
C VAL A 150 -9.32 1.17 2.89
N ARG A 151 -8.22 1.68 3.43
CA ARG A 151 -7.44 2.79 2.88
C ARG A 151 -6.39 2.24 1.91
N PRO A 152 -6.33 2.74 0.66
CA PRO A 152 -5.34 2.30 -0.34
C PRO A 152 -4.01 3.04 -0.16
N LEU A 153 -3.26 2.70 0.89
CA LEU A 153 -1.99 3.37 1.17
C LEU A 153 -0.92 2.88 0.19
N TYR A 154 -0.31 3.80 -0.54
CA TYR A 154 0.67 3.52 -1.59
C TYR A 154 2.05 4.01 -1.19
N GLY A 155 3.06 3.16 -1.35
CA GLY A 155 4.44 3.49 -0.98
C GLY A 155 4.68 3.52 0.53
N ALA A 156 3.82 2.88 1.32
CA ALA A 156 4.12 2.58 2.70
C ALA A 156 5.25 1.54 2.75
N THR A 157 6.20 1.72 3.66
CA THR A 157 7.08 0.64 4.13
C THR A 157 6.27 -0.35 4.98
N ASP A 158 6.91 -1.35 5.60
CA ASP A 158 6.26 -2.41 6.38
C ASP A 158 5.29 -1.90 7.49
N ASP A 159 5.36 -0.61 7.84
CA ASP A 159 4.46 0.07 8.78
C ASP A 159 3.34 0.87 8.08
N ALA A 160 2.16 0.26 7.94
CA ALA A 160 0.96 0.88 7.38
C ALA A 160 0.54 2.19 8.09
N THR A 161 0.87 2.32 9.38
CA THR A 161 0.52 3.47 10.23
C THR A 161 1.31 4.73 9.91
N GLU A 162 2.47 4.62 9.26
CA GLU A 162 3.32 5.73 8.85
C GLU A 162 3.24 6.04 7.34
N ALA A 163 2.40 5.31 6.61
CA ALA A 163 2.25 5.51 5.18
C ALA A 163 1.84 6.94 4.82
N SER A 164 2.47 7.50 3.79
CA SER A 164 2.03 8.76 3.18
C SER A 164 0.59 8.65 2.72
N ARG A 165 -0.27 9.56 3.19
CA ARG A 165 -1.67 9.72 2.74
C ARG A 165 -1.79 10.50 1.42
N GLY A 166 -0.68 10.67 0.70
CA GLY A 166 -0.66 11.31 -0.60
C GLY A 166 -1.32 10.46 -1.68
N PHE A 167 -1.42 11.02 -2.88
CA PHE A 167 -1.82 10.29 -4.08
C PHE A 167 -0.65 10.24 -5.06
N ALA A 168 -0.65 9.23 -5.93
CA ALA A 168 0.32 9.09 -6.99
C ALA A 168 -0.39 8.75 -8.30
N VAL A 169 0.09 9.34 -9.41
CA VAL A 169 -0.32 8.96 -10.77
C VAL A 169 0.91 8.45 -11.49
N ARG A 170 0.89 7.17 -11.89
CA ARG A 170 1.99 6.52 -12.60
C ARG A 170 1.54 6.08 -13.98
N THR A 171 2.40 6.29 -14.97
CA THR A 171 2.22 5.70 -16.30
C THR A 171 3.19 4.53 -16.42
N GLU A 172 2.64 3.33 -16.57
CA GLU A 172 3.45 2.11 -16.64
C GLU A 172 3.35 1.49 -18.04
N ARG A 173 4.48 0.96 -18.53
CA ARG A 173 4.52 0.05 -19.67
C ARG A 173 4.73 -1.36 -19.13
N THR A 174 3.98 -2.33 -19.64
CA THR A 174 4.05 -3.67 -19.06
C THR A 174 5.41 -4.28 -19.35
N ARG A 175 6.02 -4.89 -18.33
CA ARG A 175 7.32 -5.55 -18.50
C ARG A 175 7.08 -6.77 -19.37
N ARG A 176 7.85 -6.96 -20.45
CA ARG A 176 7.86 -8.24 -21.19
C ARG A 176 8.24 -9.33 -20.20
N ARG A 177 7.32 -10.27 -19.91
CA ARG A 177 7.66 -11.53 -19.25
C ARG A 177 8.79 -12.16 -20.07
N ARG A 178 10.01 -12.19 -19.53
CA ARG A 178 11.10 -12.97 -20.13
C ARG A 178 10.62 -14.41 -20.09
N SER A 179 10.35 -15.00 -21.25
CA SER A 179 9.96 -16.40 -21.33
C SER A 179 11.03 -17.27 -20.67
N ASP A 180 10.59 -18.28 -19.90
CA ASP A 180 11.42 -19.27 -19.20
C ASP A 180 12.37 -20.09 -20.09
N ARG A 181 12.50 -19.74 -21.37
CA ARG A 181 13.39 -20.38 -22.33
C ARG A 181 14.87 -20.21 -22.01
N CYS A 182 15.26 -19.23 -21.18
CA CYS A 182 16.66 -18.94 -20.93
C CYS A 182 17.28 -19.72 -19.74
N ARG A 183 16.49 -20.38 -18.88
CA ARG A 183 17.05 -21.18 -17.76
C ARG A 183 17.52 -22.58 -18.17
N ARG A 184 17.12 -23.10 -19.34
CA ARG A 184 17.46 -24.48 -19.76
C ARG A 184 18.79 -24.62 -20.50
N THR A 185 19.40 -23.56 -21.02
CA THR A 185 20.64 -23.66 -21.80
C THR A 185 21.93 -23.61 -20.96
N ARG A 186 21.89 -23.14 -19.70
CA ARG A 186 23.09 -23.09 -18.83
C ARG A 186 23.37 -24.38 -18.04
N ARG A 187 22.45 -25.35 -18.01
CA ARG A 187 22.66 -26.64 -17.30
C ARG A 187 23.24 -27.77 -18.17
N ARG A 188 23.46 -27.56 -19.47
CA ARG A 188 23.91 -28.64 -20.40
C ARG A 188 25.40 -28.63 -20.75
N SER A 189 26.22 -27.68 -20.29
CA SER A 189 27.66 -27.63 -20.63
C SER A 189 28.62 -28.14 -19.54
N GLY A 190 28.14 -28.61 -18.38
CA GLY A 190 28.98 -29.05 -17.26
C GLY A 190 28.97 -30.56 -17.00
N ARG A 191 29.29 -31.40 -17.98
CA ARG A 191 29.58 -32.84 -17.75
C ARG A 191 30.74 -33.32 -18.64
N ARG A 192 31.95 -33.29 -18.08
CA ARG A 192 33.14 -34.11 -18.41
C ARG A 192 33.96 -34.18 -17.10
N ARG A 193 34.62 -35.25 -16.66
CA ARG A 193 34.70 -36.69 -16.93
C ARG A 193 35.40 -37.27 -15.68
N ALA A 194 35.16 -38.54 -15.37
CA ALA A 194 35.63 -39.25 -14.19
C ALA A 194 37.13 -39.63 -14.22
N GLY A 195 37.70 -39.93 -13.04
CA GLY A 195 38.93 -40.69 -12.84
C GLY A 195 39.32 -40.76 -11.34
N GLY A 196 39.13 -41.89 -10.67
CA GLY A 196 39.71 -42.21 -9.34
C GLY A 196 41.02 -42.99 -9.48
N PRO A 197 41.45 -43.85 -8.53
CA PRO A 197 41.32 -43.84 -7.06
C PRO A 197 42.70 -44.02 -6.36
N GLY A 198 42.82 -43.84 -5.03
CA GLY A 198 44.00 -44.36 -4.31
C GLY A 198 44.23 -43.90 -2.87
N ALA A 199 44.44 -44.90 -2.00
CA ALA A 199 45.17 -44.90 -0.72
C ALA A 199 44.49 -44.38 0.58
N ARG A 200 44.20 -45.34 1.48
CA ARG A 200 44.26 -45.19 2.95
C ARG A 200 45.75 -45.27 3.40
N PRO A 201 46.15 -44.73 4.57
CA PRO A 201 46.13 -45.57 5.78
C PRO A 201 45.87 -44.86 7.15
N SER A 202 45.48 -45.71 8.11
CA SER A 202 45.70 -45.75 9.58
C SER A 202 45.72 -44.50 10.49
N ARG A 203 44.77 -44.53 11.45
CA ARG A 203 44.81 -44.24 12.91
C ARG A 203 46.03 -43.51 13.50
N GLU A 204 45.76 -42.43 14.25
CA GLU A 204 46.00 -42.39 15.71
C GLU A 204 45.32 -41.20 16.42
N ARG A 205 44.96 -41.41 17.68
CA ARG A 205 44.34 -40.44 18.61
C ARG A 205 45.37 -39.41 19.07
N ARG A 206 44.92 -38.17 19.34
CA ARG A 206 45.17 -37.44 20.61
C ARG A 206 44.30 -36.19 20.69
N GLN A 207 43.79 -35.96 21.90
CA GLN A 207 43.05 -34.77 22.34
C GLN A 207 44.04 -33.67 22.72
N ALA A 208 43.69 -32.41 22.45
CA ALA A 208 44.09 -31.19 23.16
C ALA A 208 43.19 -30.05 22.61
N THR A 209 42.23 -29.53 23.37
CA THR A 209 42.32 -28.40 24.32
C THR A 209 42.87 -27.10 23.73
N GLU A 210 42.00 -26.09 23.82
CA GLU A 210 42.26 -24.66 24.03
C GLU A 210 42.57 -23.72 22.85
N ARG A 211 41.67 -22.72 22.78
CA ARG A 211 41.88 -21.26 22.63
C ARG A 211 42.85 -20.78 21.55
N GLY A 212 42.29 -20.02 20.60
CA GLY A 212 43.07 -19.20 19.68
C GLY A 212 42.19 -18.23 18.89
N ASP A 213 42.21 -17.00 19.35
CA ASP A 213 41.82 -15.76 18.68
C ASP A 213 42.45 -15.66 17.26
N GLY A 214 41.77 -15.06 16.28
CA GLY A 214 42.34 -14.96 14.93
C GLY A 214 41.43 -14.48 13.79
N ARG A 215 41.62 -13.21 13.45
CA ARG A 215 41.01 -12.40 12.37
C ARG A 215 41.13 -12.96 10.93
N ARG A 216 40.35 -12.29 10.05
CA ARG A 216 40.38 -12.18 8.56
C ARG A 216 39.46 -13.20 7.84
N ALA A 217 38.74 -12.88 6.77
CA ALA A 217 39.06 -11.94 5.69
C ALA A 217 37.81 -11.34 5.03
N ASP A 218 38.10 -10.27 4.29
CA ASP A 218 37.25 -9.40 3.49
C ASP A 218 36.35 -10.10 2.46
N GLY A 219 35.18 -9.52 2.24
CA GLY A 219 34.23 -9.91 1.19
C GLY A 219 33.38 -8.71 0.78
N GLU A 220 33.92 -7.97 -0.19
CA GLU A 220 33.41 -6.84 -0.96
C GLU A 220 31.90 -6.51 -0.93
N ARG A 221 31.64 -5.22 -0.71
CA ARG A 221 30.40 -4.50 -1.04
C ARG A 221 30.25 -4.35 -2.56
N PRO A 222 29.02 -4.21 -3.05
CA PRO A 222 28.73 -3.25 -4.10
C PRO A 222 27.97 -2.06 -3.51
N THR A 223 28.68 -0.95 -3.37
CA THR A 223 28.13 0.40 -3.18
C THR A 223 27.32 0.80 -4.42
N PHE A 224 26.01 0.97 -4.26
CA PHE A 224 25.20 1.65 -5.28
C PHE A 224 25.22 3.16 -5.03
N CYS A 225 25.69 3.89 -6.04
CA CYS A 225 25.96 5.32 -6.02
C CYS A 225 24.64 6.10 -6.12
N ALA A 226 24.12 6.59 -4.99
CA ALA A 226 23.07 7.61 -4.97
C ALA A 226 23.73 8.98 -5.16
N ARG A 227 23.84 9.45 -6.41
CA ARG A 227 24.11 10.86 -6.68
C ARG A 227 22.90 11.68 -6.24
N ARG A 228 23.05 12.36 -5.09
CA ARG A 228 22.21 13.48 -4.65
C ARG A 228 22.29 14.59 -5.72
N LEU A 229 21.14 15.00 -6.24
CA LEU A 229 21.02 16.28 -6.92
C LEU A 229 20.93 17.39 -5.85
N PRO A 230 21.66 18.51 -5.99
CA PRO A 230 21.59 19.60 -5.03
C PRO A 230 20.24 20.32 -5.13
N VAL A 231 19.56 20.42 -4.01
CA VAL A 231 18.41 21.32 -3.83
C VAL A 231 18.97 22.74 -3.73
N CYS A 232 18.65 23.58 -4.70
CA CYS A 232 19.01 24.99 -4.69
C CYS A 232 18.24 25.67 -3.55
N SER A 233 18.97 26.14 -2.55
CA SER A 233 18.45 26.92 -1.43
C SER A 233 18.70 28.38 -1.74
N ASP A 234 17.74 29.04 -2.39
CA ASP A 234 17.64 30.50 -2.40
C ASP A 234 16.26 30.94 -2.90
N CYS A 235 15.31 31.06 -1.97
CA CYS A 235 14.22 32.04 -2.10
C CYS A 235 13.58 32.25 -0.72
N SER A 236 14.30 32.96 0.14
CA SER A 236 13.68 33.64 1.27
C SER A 236 14.19 35.08 1.29
N ARG A 237 13.23 36.02 1.38
CA ARG A 237 13.34 37.49 1.48
C ARG A 237 13.37 38.25 0.14
N SER A 238 12.19 38.72 -0.28
CA SER A 238 11.91 40.17 -0.41
C SER A 238 10.49 40.39 -0.95
N ALA A 239 9.57 40.83 -0.09
CA ALA A 239 8.49 41.76 -0.41
C ALA A 239 7.67 42.03 0.87
N ALA A 240 8.24 42.85 1.75
CA ALA A 240 7.50 43.58 2.76
C ALA A 240 6.59 44.63 2.10
N SER A 241 5.42 44.80 2.72
CA SER A 241 4.72 46.08 2.92
C SER A 241 4.44 46.97 1.70
N ARG A 242 3.22 46.89 1.17
CA ARG A 242 2.32 48.03 0.82
C ARG A 242 0.91 47.44 0.92
N GLY A 243 -0.06 47.91 1.69
CA GLY A 243 -0.39 49.27 2.12
C GLY A 243 -1.90 49.35 1.92
N GLY A 244 -2.66 49.51 3.01
CA GLY A 244 -4.12 49.53 2.95
C GLY A 244 -4.69 50.68 2.11
N ARG A 245 -5.93 50.49 1.68
CA ARG A 245 -6.97 51.53 1.62
C ARG A 245 -8.33 50.85 1.50
N SER A 246 -9.18 51.22 2.44
CA SER A 246 -10.63 51.17 2.39
C SER A 246 -11.20 51.82 1.13
N CYS A 247 -12.22 51.18 0.55
CA CYS A 247 -13.53 51.75 0.21
C CYS A 247 -14.51 50.57 0.16
#